data_AF-A0A735IU72-F1
#
_entry.id   AF-A0A735IU72-F1
#
_cell.length_a   1.000
_cell.length_b   1.000
_cell.length_c   1.000
_cell.angle_alpha   90.00
_cell.angle_beta   90.00
_cell.angle_gamma   90.00
#
_symmetry.space_group_name_H-M   'P 1'
#
loop_
_entity.id
_entity.type
_entity.pdbx_description
1 polymer ?
#
loop_
_entity_poly.entity_id
_entity_poly.type
_entity_poly.pdbx_seq_one_letter_code
_entity_poly.pdbx_strand_id
1 'polypeptide(L)'
;MAKPDWGALQHQFLAEHAKSGISPKDWCEAQGLNYASAKRYIKIANGSANSQKKSANKTANSQKDKTQKKEKSPSTEKIQITDKPTPEEYLLPIDYYGVSDQQARFAQLIVDGKSRVDAYREAGYSGEGATAYSNASRMLRNARVSRYVHHLRNERQKRYSAELDDVITQLVAIINADPNELAQYRRVNCRYCWGENHKYQWRDLDEQIRAEKKAESENKSPPDLSGGIGFVDNADPNPDCPRCNGEGKGEAFFADTRDLEGDARYLLQGVKLGKFGIEILTADKDSARKELARLILLRTTSERQSLLDVERLELQNEKLRHEIRTLRDGDKDNAIVVHNTLPIPGR
;
A
#
# COMPACT_ATOMS: atom_id res chain seq x y z
N MET A 1 14.42 44.92 -24.27
CA MET A 1 15.48 44.11 -23.63
C MET A 1 15.25 42.65 -23.98
N ALA A 2 16.23 41.98 -24.58
CA ALA A 2 16.14 40.56 -24.91
C ALA A 2 16.00 39.73 -23.63
N LYS A 3 15.10 38.75 -23.62
CA LYS A 3 14.96 37.84 -22.49
C LYS A 3 16.25 37.03 -22.36
N PRO A 4 16.86 36.94 -21.16
CA PRO A 4 18.02 36.07 -20.95
C PRO A 4 17.65 34.62 -21.29
N ASP A 5 18.49 33.95 -22.06
CA ASP A 5 18.34 32.52 -22.31
C ASP A 5 18.78 31.75 -21.07
N TRP A 6 17.81 31.45 -20.21
CA TRP A 6 18.02 30.73 -18.96
C TRP A 6 18.55 29.30 -19.17
N GLY A 7 18.30 28.69 -20.33
CA GLY A 7 18.82 27.36 -20.65
C GLY A 7 20.33 27.39 -20.86
N ALA A 8 20.81 28.34 -21.67
CA ALA A 8 22.24 28.54 -21.90
C ALA A 8 23.00 28.89 -20.60
N LEU A 9 22.42 29.75 -19.76
CA LEU A 9 23.01 30.14 -18.48
C LEU A 9 23.10 28.97 -17.48
N GLN A 10 22.11 28.08 -17.44
CA GLN A 10 22.16 26.87 -16.60
C GLN A 10 23.30 25.93 -17.03
N HIS A 11 23.54 25.77 -18.33
CA HIS A 11 24.65 24.96 -18.83
C HIS A 11 26.02 25.57 -18.49
N GLN A 12 26.18 26.88 -18.62
CA GLN A 12 27.40 27.59 -18.24
C GLN A 12 27.67 27.46 -16.73
N PHE A 13 26.64 27.65 -15.90
CA PHE A 13 26.75 27.45 -14.46
C PHE A 13 27.21 26.03 -14.10
N LEU A 14 26.62 25.00 -14.69
CA LEU A 14 27.01 23.61 -14.42
C LEU A 14 28.47 23.33 -14.83
N ALA A 15 28.93 23.90 -15.94
CA ALA A 15 30.31 23.75 -16.41
C ALA A 15 31.32 24.44 -15.49
N GLU A 16 30.99 25.61 -14.96
CA GLU A 16 31.86 26.34 -14.01
C GLU A 16 31.80 25.73 -12.61
N HIS A 17 30.62 25.37 -12.11
CA HIS A 17 30.45 24.68 -10.83
C HIS A 17 31.22 23.35 -10.81
N ALA A 18 31.27 22.61 -11.92
CA ALA A 18 32.07 21.38 -12.01
C ALA A 18 33.58 21.62 -11.93
N LYS A 19 34.06 22.83 -12.28
CA LYS A 19 35.49 23.17 -12.28
C LYS A 19 35.95 23.87 -11.00
N SER A 20 35.15 24.79 -10.47
CA SER A 20 35.52 25.67 -9.36
C SER A 20 34.70 25.44 -8.09
N GLY A 21 33.61 24.68 -8.15
CA GLY A 21 32.69 24.51 -7.02
C GLY A 21 31.96 25.78 -6.62
N ILE A 22 31.87 26.78 -7.51
CA ILE A 22 31.27 28.09 -7.22
C ILE A 22 29.79 27.98 -6.89
N SER A 23 29.31 28.68 -5.86
CA SER A 23 27.91 28.62 -5.47
C SER A 23 27.00 29.29 -6.51
N PRO A 24 25.71 28.89 -6.63
CA PRO A 24 24.76 29.54 -7.53
C PRO A 24 24.62 31.05 -7.30
N LYS A 25 24.85 31.52 -6.07
CA LYS A 25 24.75 32.92 -5.70
C LYS A 25 25.93 33.72 -6.25
N ASP A 26 27.14 33.25 -5.99
CA ASP A 26 28.37 33.92 -6.41
C ASP A 26 28.50 33.91 -7.93
N TRP A 27 28.03 32.84 -8.58
CA TRP A 27 27.97 32.77 -10.05
C TRP A 27 27.01 33.79 -10.66
N CYS A 28 25.80 33.94 -10.09
CA CYS A 28 24.85 34.95 -10.55
C CYS A 28 25.40 36.37 -10.39
N GLU A 29 26.08 36.65 -9.27
CA GLU A 29 26.71 37.95 -9.01
C GLU A 29 27.85 38.23 -10.00
N ALA A 30 28.68 37.23 -10.33
CA ALA A 30 29.73 37.34 -11.34
C ALA A 30 29.19 37.60 -12.77
N GLN A 31 28.03 37.03 -13.11
CA GLN A 31 27.37 37.22 -14.40
C GLN A 31 26.49 38.49 -14.46
N GLY A 32 26.48 39.31 -13.39
CA GLY A 32 25.65 40.53 -13.30
C GLY A 32 24.14 40.24 -13.25
N LEU A 33 23.75 39.02 -12.88
CA LEU A 33 22.36 38.57 -12.80
C LEU A 33 21.82 38.77 -11.39
N ASN A 34 20.58 39.26 -11.30
CA ASN A 34 19.88 39.31 -10.02
C ASN A 34 19.55 37.88 -9.54
N TYR A 35 20.22 37.45 -8.47
CA TYR A 35 20.06 36.13 -7.86
C TYR A 35 18.59 35.79 -7.52
N ALA A 36 17.80 36.78 -7.07
CA ALA A 36 16.40 36.55 -6.70
C ALA A 36 15.54 36.08 -7.88
N SER A 37 15.87 36.52 -9.10
CA SER A 37 15.24 36.10 -10.35
C SER A 37 15.86 34.81 -10.89
N ALA A 38 17.19 34.68 -10.78
CA ALA A 38 17.95 33.58 -11.36
C ALA A 38 17.83 32.24 -10.61
N LYS A 39 17.60 32.27 -9.28
CA LYS A 39 17.50 31.06 -8.43
C LYS A 39 16.42 30.05 -8.84
N ARG A 40 15.45 30.43 -9.69
CA ARG A 40 14.42 29.53 -10.22
C ARG A 40 14.94 28.65 -11.35
N TYR A 41 15.92 29.15 -12.09
CA TYR A 41 16.45 28.53 -13.30
C TYR A 41 17.83 27.92 -13.08
N ILE A 42 18.63 28.53 -12.21
CA ILE A 42 20.01 28.10 -11.93
C ILE A 42 20.03 27.16 -10.72
N LYS A 43 20.31 25.86 -10.96
CA LYS A 43 20.27 24.82 -9.92
C LYS A 43 21.46 23.86 -10.04
N ILE A 44 22.05 23.51 -8.90
CA ILE A 44 22.98 22.38 -8.81
C ILE A 44 22.14 21.11 -9.01
N ALA A 45 22.55 20.25 -9.94
CA ALA A 45 21.78 19.09 -10.37
C ALA A 45 21.46 18.13 -9.21
N ASN A 46 20.28 18.28 -8.64
CA ASN A 46 19.54 17.29 -7.87
C ASN A 46 18.06 17.48 -8.26
N GLY A 47 17.57 16.64 -9.16
CA GLY A 47 16.16 16.62 -9.59
C GLY A 47 15.96 16.98 -11.06
N SER A 48 15.55 15.97 -11.82
CA SER A 48 15.13 15.94 -13.23
C SER A 48 14.61 17.25 -13.83
N ALA A 49 15.20 17.65 -14.95
CA ALA A 49 14.62 18.60 -15.89
C ALA A 49 14.04 17.85 -17.10
N ASN A 50 12.73 17.53 -17.07
CA ASN A 50 11.79 17.74 -18.18
C ASN A 50 10.43 17.08 -17.88
N SER A 51 9.42 17.88 -17.55
CA SER A 51 8.22 18.03 -18.39
C SER A 51 7.16 18.81 -17.63
N GLN A 52 6.43 19.61 -18.40
CA GLN A 52 5.56 20.68 -17.96
C GLN A 52 4.15 20.18 -17.65
N LYS A 53 3.39 21.01 -16.90
CA LYS A 53 1.92 21.09 -16.75
C LYS A 53 1.33 20.04 -15.77
N LYS A 54 0.56 20.37 -14.71
CA LYS A 54 -0.34 21.50 -14.42
C LYS A 54 -0.31 21.87 -12.91
N SER A 55 -0.78 23.08 -12.69
CA SER A 55 -0.92 23.91 -11.49
C SER A 55 -1.70 23.33 -10.31
N ALA A 56 -1.28 23.68 -9.09
CA ALA A 56 -2.15 24.25 -8.05
C ALA A 56 -1.31 24.89 -6.93
N ASN A 57 -1.71 26.09 -6.53
CA ASN A 57 -1.03 26.99 -5.59
C ASN A 57 -0.85 26.37 -4.19
N LYS A 58 0.38 26.42 -3.67
CA LYS A 58 0.66 26.42 -2.23
C LYS A 58 0.99 27.85 -1.81
N THR A 59 0.13 28.45 -1.00
CA THR A 59 0.51 29.57 -0.14
C THR A 59 0.93 29.05 1.22
N ALA A 60 1.99 29.66 1.72
CA ALA A 60 2.70 29.36 2.95
C ALA A 60 1.97 29.89 4.18
N ASN A 61 2.14 29.23 5.33
CA ASN A 61 2.71 29.94 6.47
C ASN A 61 3.35 28.96 7.46
N SER A 62 4.60 29.24 7.79
CA SER A 62 5.41 28.56 8.80
C SER A 62 5.89 29.63 9.78
N GLN A 63 5.54 29.48 11.06
CA GLN A 63 6.21 30.13 12.19
C GLN A 63 6.33 29.03 13.27
N LYS A 64 7.52 28.49 13.52
CA LYS A 64 8.67 28.99 14.33
C LYS A 64 8.56 28.49 15.78
N ASP A 65 9.56 27.70 16.19
CA ASP A 65 10.43 27.85 17.38
C ASP A 65 11.02 26.48 17.77
N LYS A 66 12.28 26.18 17.43
CA LYS A 66 13.55 26.49 18.12
C LYS A 66 13.68 25.97 19.57
N THR A 67 14.41 24.84 19.64
CA THR A 67 15.61 24.55 20.46
C THR A 67 15.53 23.99 21.89
N GLN A 68 16.12 22.78 21.98
CA GLN A 68 17.13 22.29 22.95
C GLN A 68 16.69 21.72 24.31
N LYS A 69 17.02 20.43 24.51
CA LYS A 69 18.11 20.02 25.42
C LYS A 69 18.53 18.55 25.21
N LYS A 70 19.84 18.33 25.36
CA LYS A 70 20.59 17.07 25.36
C LYS A 70 20.22 16.23 26.59
N GLU A 71 20.30 14.89 26.48
CA GLU A 71 21.10 14.07 27.42
C GLU A 71 21.33 12.61 26.92
N LYS A 72 22.63 12.28 26.86
CA LYS A 72 23.40 11.02 26.91
C LYS A 72 22.72 9.66 26.69
N SER A 73 23.14 8.99 25.61
CA SER A 73 23.13 7.53 25.44
C SER A 73 24.52 6.93 25.79
N PRO A 74 24.61 5.76 26.45
CA PRO A 74 25.84 4.98 26.50
C PRO A 74 26.02 4.16 25.23
N SER A 75 27.29 4.01 24.87
CA SER A 75 27.87 3.27 23.75
C SER A 75 27.55 1.78 23.73
N THR A 76 27.37 1.21 22.55
CA THR A 76 27.65 -0.22 22.34
C THR A 76 28.26 -0.43 20.96
N GLU A 77 29.26 -1.30 20.96
CA GLU A 77 30.29 -1.52 19.96
C GLU A 77 29.74 -2.08 18.64
N LYS A 78 30.48 -1.77 17.56
CA LYS A 78 30.25 -2.30 16.22
C LYS A 78 30.63 -3.79 16.21
N ILE A 79 29.69 -4.65 15.86
CA ILE A 79 29.98 -6.01 15.40
C ILE A 79 29.52 -6.10 13.95
N GLN A 80 30.47 -6.33 13.06
CA GLN A 80 30.25 -6.67 11.65
C GLN A 80 29.91 -8.16 11.59
N ILE A 81 28.86 -8.55 10.87
CA ILE A 81 28.58 -9.96 10.57
C ILE A 81 28.40 -10.06 9.06
N THR A 82 29.39 -10.70 8.44
CA THR A 82 29.27 -11.35 7.14
C THR A 82 28.60 -12.70 7.31
N ASP A 83 28.03 -13.18 6.20
CA ASP A 83 27.64 -14.55 5.89
C ASP A 83 26.16 -14.95 6.07
N LYS A 84 25.68 -15.60 5.01
CA LYS A 84 24.29 -16.01 4.76
C LYS A 84 23.80 -17.03 5.81
N PRO A 85 22.59 -16.88 6.37
CA PRO A 85 22.03 -17.88 7.27
C PRO A 85 21.33 -19.03 6.50
N THR A 86 21.60 -20.25 6.95
CA THR A 86 20.91 -21.50 6.61
C THR A 86 19.52 -21.60 7.27
N PRO A 87 18.62 -22.51 6.82
CA PRO A 87 17.17 -22.46 7.10
C PRO A 87 16.71 -22.73 8.55
N GLU A 88 17.63 -22.90 9.51
CA GLU A 88 17.32 -23.43 10.85
C GLU A 88 17.35 -22.35 11.96
N GLU A 89 17.55 -21.07 11.60
CA GLU A 89 17.86 -20.00 12.56
C GLU A 89 16.70 -19.04 12.93
N TYR A 90 15.43 -19.35 12.62
CA TYR A 90 14.30 -18.41 12.81
C TYR A 90 13.16 -18.90 13.72
N LEU A 91 13.50 -19.29 14.95
CA LEU A 91 12.57 -19.26 16.07
C LEU A 91 13.28 -18.65 17.28
N LEU A 92 13.23 -17.32 17.41
CA LEU A 92 13.55 -16.69 18.70
C LEU A 92 12.62 -17.30 19.76
N PRO A 93 13.17 -17.90 20.85
CA PRO A 93 12.35 -18.56 21.87
C PRO A 93 11.28 -17.62 22.43
N ILE A 94 10.10 -18.16 22.76
CA ILE A 94 8.96 -17.45 23.36
C ILE A 94 9.42 -16.56 24.55
N ASP A 95 10.43 -17.06 25.28
CA ASP A 95 11.07 -16.43 26.44
C ASP A 95 11.71 -15.06 26.15
N TYR A 96 12.15 -14.81 24.92
CA TYR A 96 12.76 -13.53 24.52
C TYR A 96 11.78 -12.35 24.63
N TYR A 97 10.48 -12.62 24.43
CA TYR A 97 9.43 -11.60 24.50
C TYR A 97 8.80 -11.49 25.90
N GLY A 98 9.16 -12.38 26.84
CA GLY A 98 8.58 -12.44 28.18
C GLY A 98 7.06 -12.66 28.17
N VAL A 99 6.60 -13.46 27.20
CA VAL A 99 5.21 -13.82 26.93
C VAL A 99 4.97 -15.25 27.44
N SER A 100 3.84 -15.51 28.10
CA SER A 100 3.53 -16.88 28.54
C SER A 100 3.07 -17.76 27.38
N ASP A 101 3.15 -19.10 27.51
CA ASP A 101 2.67 -20.04 26.49
C ASP A 101 1.21 -19.78 26.07
N GLN A 102 0.37 -19.42 27.05
CA GLN A 102 -1.03 -19.10 26.80
C GLN A 102 -1.19 -17.81 25.99
N GLN A 103 -0.35 -16.80 26.25
CA GLN A 103 -0.33 -15.56 25.49
C GLN A 103 0.31 -15.76 24.10
N ALA A 104 1.26 -16.68 23.96
CA ALA A 104 1.87 -17.04 22.68
C ALA A 104 0.85 -17.74 21.77
N ARG A 105 0.07 -18.69 22.31
CA ARG A 105 -1.07 -19.31 21.59
C ARG A 105 -2.10 -18.27 21.16
N PHE A 106 -2.49 -17.37 22.06
CA PHE A 106 -3.38 -16.26 21.71
C PHE A 106 -2.81 -15.42 20.56
N ALA A 107 -1.52 -15.06 20.62
CA ALA A 107 -0.86 -14.30 19.56
C ALA A 107 -0.84 -15.05 18.22
N GLN A 108 -0.57 -16.36 18.21
CA GLN A 108 -0.62 -17.19 17.00
C GLN A 108 -2.02 -17.20 16.38
N LEU A 109 -3.07 -17.46 17.17
CA LEU A 109 -4.46 -17.48 16.69
C LEU A 109 -4.92 -16.14 16.11
N ILE A 110 -4.44 -15.02 16.68
CA ILE A 110 -4.69 -13.67 16.14
C ILE A 110 -3.98 -13.46 14.79
N VAL A 111 -2.79 -14.03 14.61
CA VAL A 111 -2.05 -13.94 13.35
C VAL A 111 -2.68 -14.87 12.30
N ASP A 112 -3.23 -16.02 12.71
CA ASP A 112 -4.02 -16.95 11.90
C ASP A 112 -5.39 -16.40 11.44
N GLY A 113 -5.74 -15.17 11.85
CA GLY A 113 -6.93 -14.48 11.38
C GLY A 113 -8.19 -14.72 12.23
N LYS A 114 -8.06 -15.38 13.39
CA LYS A 114 -9.22 -15.56 14.28
C LYS A 114 -9.66 -14.25 14.92
N SER A 115 -10.96 -14.15 15.21
CA SER A 115 -11.51 -13.03 15.96
C SER A 115 -10.86 -12.94 17.34
N ARG A 116 -10.82 -11.73 17.93
CA ARG A 116 -10.18 -11.53 19.25
C ARG A 116 -10.81 -12.40 20.33
N VAL A 117 -12.13 -12.58 20.27
CA VAL A 117 -12.89 -13.36 21.26
C VAL A 117 -12.63 -14.85 21.07
N ASP A 118 -12.59 -15.34 19.82
CA ASP A 118 -12.36 -16.75 19.54
C ASP A 118 -10.91 -17.14 19.82
N ALA A 119 -9.95 -16.29 19.46
CA ALA A 119 -8.55 -16.47 19.82
C ALA A 119 -8.35 -16.53 21.35
N TYR A 120 -9.10 -15.72 22.11
CA TYR A 120 -9.04 -15.72 23.57
C TYR A 120 -9.61 -17.00 24.18
N ARG A 121 -10.75 -17.46 23.66
CA ARG A 121 -11.39 -18.72 24.09
C ARG A 121 -10.52 -19.94 23.78
N GLU A 122 -10.01 -20.02 22.55
CA GLU A 122 -9.18 -21.14 22.10
C GLU A 122 -7.77 -21.14 22.71
N ALA A 123 -7.26 -19.97 23.10
CA ALA A 123 -6.06 -19.89 23.94
C ALA A 123 -6.30 -20.37 25.38
N GLY A 124 -7.53 -20.77 25.74
CA GLY A 124 -7.87 -21.37 27.02
C GLY A 124 -8.18 -20.36 28.13
N TYR A 125 -8.52 -19.12 27.79
CA TYR A 125 -8.93 -18.13 28.78
C TYR A 125 -10.43 -18.22 29.09
N SER A 126 -10.78 -18.05 30.35
CA SER A 126 -12.17 -18.01 30.82
C SER A 126 -12.80 -16.64 30.60
N GLY A 127 -14.00 -16.61 30.02
CA GLY A 127 -14.81 -15.41 29.89
C GLY A 127 -15.98 -15.63 28.94
N GLU A 128 -17.15 -15.10 29.29
CA GLU A 128 -18.38 -15.21 28.49
C GLU A 128 -18.83 -13.84 27.96
N GLY A 129 -19.30 -13.82 26.72
CA GLY A 129 -19.89 -12.63 26.08
C GLY A 129 -19.01 -11.37 26.15
N ALA A 130 -19.58 -10.30 26.71
CA ALA A 130 -18.93 -8.98 26.79
C ALA A 130 -17.63 -8.97 27.62
N THR A 131 -17.51 -9.87 28.61
CA THR A 131 -16.30 -9.98 29.44
C THR A 131 -15.13 -10.60 28.68
N ALA A 132 -15.40 -11.54 27.78
CA ALA A 132 -14.39 -12.11 26.89
C ALA A 132 -13.85 -11.06 25.92
N TYR A 133 -14.74 -10.23 25.37
CA TYR A 133 -14.35 -9.16 24.44
C TYR A 133 -13.45 -8.11 25.09
N SER A 134 -13.81 -7.63 26.28
CA SER A 134 -13.02 -6.62 27.00
C SER A 134 -11.64 -7.15 27.41
N ASN A 135 -11.58 -8.40 27.89
CA ASN A 135 -10.33 -9.06 28.29
C ASN A 135 -9.43 -9.38 27.08
N ALA A 136 -9.99 -9.90 25.99
CA ALA A 136 -9.26 -10.13 24.74
C ALA A 136 -8.69 -8.83 24.17
N SER A 137 -9.48 -7.75 24.20
CA SER A 137 -9.03 -6.42 23.77
C SER A 137 -7.90 -5.88 24.65
N ARG A 138 -7.95 -6.12 25.96
CA ARG A 138 -6.89 -5.76 26.90
C ARG A 138 -5.62 -6.59 26.66
N MET A 139 -5.76 -7.87 26.35
CA MET A 139 -4.65 -8.77 26.03
C MET A 139 -3.86 -8.28 24.82
N LEU A 140 -4.55 -7.86 23.76
CA LEU A 140 -3.91 -7.32 22.56
C LEU A 140 -3.20 -5.98 22.80
N ARG A 141 -3.65 -5.18 23.77
CA ARG A 141 -3.00 -3.92 24.18
C ARG A 141 -1.77 -4.14 25.06
N ASN A 142 -1.56 -5.34 25.60
CA ASN A 142 -0.36 -5.63 26.38
C ASN A 142 0.88 -5.47 25.49
N ALA A 143 1.84 -4.64 25.93
CA ALA A 143 3.02 -4.30 25.16
C ALA A 143 3.84 -5.55 24.74
N ARG A 144 3.92 -6.57 25.59
CA ARG A 144 4.67 -7.80 25.30
C ARG A 144 3.98 -8.66 24.24
N VAL A 145 2.69 -8.90 24.42
CA VAL A 145 1.85 -9.68 23.49
C VAL A 145 1.77 -8.98 22.13
N SER A 146 1.54 -7.67 22.12
CA SER A 146 1.53 -6.86 20.90
C SER A 146 2.86 -6.95 20.15
N ARG A 147 3.99 -6.81 20.84
CA ARG A 147 5.32 -6.95 20.23
C ARG A 147 5.54 -8.33 19.62
N TYR A 148 5.07 -9.39 20.28
CA TYR A 148 5.16 -10.76 19.78
C TYR A 148 4.23 -10.99 18.57
N VAL A 149 3.00 -10.46 18.59
CA VAL A 149 2.10 -10.47 17.43
C VAL A 149 2.73 -9.75 16.24
N HIS A 150 3.36 -8.59 16.46
CA HIS A 150 4.08 -7.87 15.41
C HIS A 150 5.26 -8.67 14.85
N HIS A 151 6.03 -9.35 15.72
CA HIS A 151 7.10 -10.24 15.29
C HIS A 151 6.56 -11.38 14.42
N LEU A 152 5.51 -12.08 14.87
CA LEU A 152 4.89 -13.18 14.11
C LEU A 152 4.31 -12.72 12.77
N ARG A 153 3.71 -11.53 12.70
CA ARG A 153 3.24 -10.93 11.44
C ARG A 153 4.40 -10.61 10.51
N ASN A 154 5.48 -10.04 11.03
CA ASN A 154 6.67 -9.73 10.23
C ASN A 154 7.37 -11.01 9.75
N GLU A 155 7.48 -12.04 10.58
CA GLU A 155 8.03 -13.35 10.20
C GLU A 155 7.15 -14.04 9.16
N ARG A 156 5.83 -14.01 9.34
CA ARG A 156 4.90 -14.46 8.31
C ARG A 156 5.11 -13.69 7.01
N GLN A 157 5.25 -12.37 7.08
CA GLN A 157 5.47 -11.51 5.91
C GLN A 157 6.86 -11.69 5.27
N LYS A 158 7.87 -12.13 6.01
CA LYS A 158 9.18 -12.52 5.45
C LYS A 158 9.14 -13.90 4.79
N ARG A 159 8.34 -14.84 5.34
CA ARG A 159 8.12 -16.17 4.75
C ARG A 159 7.27 -16.08 3.48
N TYR A 160 6.30 -15.17 3.44
CA TYR A 160 5.67 -14.70 2.21
C TYR A 160 6.59 -13.69 1.52
N SER A 161 7.74 -14.13 1.02
CA SER A 161 8.28 -13.52 -0.19
C SER A 161 7.18 -13.69 -1.23
N ALA A 162 6.40 -12.64 -1.49
CA ALA A 162 5.16 -12.73 -2.25
C ALA A 162 5.35 -13.64 -3.47
N GLU A 163 4.75 -14.82 -3.45
CA GLU A 163 4.81 -15.69 -4.61
C GLU A 163 4.11 -14.96 -5.74
N LEU A 164 4.50 -15.23 -6.98
CA LEU A 164 3.90 -14.56 -8.14
C LEU A 164 2.37 -14.69 -8.12
N ASP A 165 1.87 -15.82 -7.63
CA ASP A 165 0.44 -16.10 -7.47
C ASP A 165 -0.23 -15.29 -6.36
N ASP A 166 0.46 -14.96 -5.26
CA ASP A 166 -0.06 -14.06 -4.22
C ASP A 166 -0.25 -12.65 -4.77
N VAL A 167 0.73 -12.16 -5.54
CA VAL A 167 0.66 -10.84 -6.18
C VAL A 167 -0.47 -10.81 -7.21
N ILE A 168 -0.59 -11.86 -8.03
CA ILE A 168 -1.70 -12.01 -8.98
C ILE A 168 -3.03 -12.00 -8.24
N THR A 169 -3.16 -12.75 -7.14
CA THR A 169 -4.39 -12.81 -6.34
C THR A 169 -4.77 -11.44 -5.79
N GLN A 170 -3.81 -10.70 -5.24
CA GLN A 170 -4.06 -9.34 -4.74
C GLN A 170 -4.46 -8.37 -5.85
N LEU A 171 -3.81 -8.44 -7.02
CA LEU A 171 -4.16 -7.61 -8.17
C LEU A 171 -5.57 -7.93 -8.68
N VAL A 172 -5.92 -9.21 -8.77
CA VAL A 172 -7.27 -9.66 -9.14
C VAL A 172 -8.31 -9.13 -8.14
N ALA A 173 -8.04 -9.24 -6.84
CA ALA A 173 -8.92 -8.71 -5.80
C ALA A 173 -9.13 -7.19 -5.95
N ILE A 174 -8.07 -6.41 -6.18
CA ILE A 174 -8.19 -4.95 -6.43
C ILE A 174 -9.04 -4.68 -7.67
N ILE A 175 -8.88 -5.46 -8.74
CA ILE A 175 -9.62 -5.29 -10.00
C ILE A 175 -11.10 -5.62 -9.83
N ASN A 176 -11.43 -6.62 -9.02
CA ASN A 176 -12.80 -7.09 -8.82
C ASN A 176 -13.57 -6.32 -7.75
N ALA A 177 -12.87 -5.71 -6.78
CA ALA A 177 -13.48 -4.97 -5.68
C ALA A 177 -14.50 -3.91 -6.13
N ASP A 178 -15.69 -3.90 -5.51
CA ASP A 178 -16.70 -2.87 -5.70
C ASP A 178 -16.35 -1.63 -4.82
N PRO A 179 -16.12 -0.45 -5.40
CA PRO A 179 -15.90 0.78 -4.63
C PRO A 179 -17.06 1.12 -3.68
N ASN A 180 -18.29 0.70 -3.99
CA ASN A 180 -19.45 0.95 -3.15
C ASN A 180 -19.36 0.20 -1.81
N GLU A 181 -18.57 -0.87 -1.70
CA GLU A 181 -18.32 -1.52 -0.41
C GLU A 181 -17.51 -0.62 0.54
N LEU A 182 -16.74 0.34 0.02
CA LEU A 182 -15.96 1.30 0.81
C LEU A 182 -16.74 2.59 1.10
N ALA A 183 -17.31 3.19 0.06
CA ALA A 183 -18.02 4.45 0.14
C ALA A 183 -19.17 4.50 -0.85
N GLN A 184 -20.31 4.98 -0.39
CA GLN A 184 -21.53 5.11 -1.21
C GLN A 184 -22.07 6.52 -1.10
N TYR A 185 -22.71 6.98 -2.18
CA TYR A 185 -23.61 8.10 -2.11
C TYR A 185 -25.04 7.58 -2.05
N ARG A 186 -25.61 7.53 -0.85
CA ARG A 186 -26.96 7.00 -0.61
C ARG A 186 -27.99 8.12 -0.65
N ARG A 187 -29.21 7.80 -1.08
CA ARG A 187 -30.39 8.65 -0.91
C ARG A 187 -31.14 8.17 0.32
N VAL A 188 -31.35 9.05 1.28
CA VAL A 188 -32.08 8.78 2.52
C VAL A 188 -33.33 9.64 2.60
N ASN A 189 -34.29 9.24 3.41
CA ASN A 189 -35.51 9.97 3.69
C ASN A 189 -35.26 11.41 4.20
N CYS A 190 -36.10 12.34 3.77
CA CYS A 190 -36.16 13.66 4.40
C CYS A 190 -36.99 13.60 5.69
N ARG A 191 -36.86 14.63 6.55
CA ARG A 191 -37.58 14.74 7.84
C ARG A 191 -39.11 14.77 7.72
N TYR A 192 -39.64 14.82 6.51
CA TYR A 192 -41.08 14.88 6.20
C TYR A 192 -41.56 13.66 5.41
N CYS A 193 -40.67 12.72 5.06
CA CYS A 193 -41.03 11.56 4.25
C CYS A 193 -42.05 10.68 4.95
N TRP A 194 -41.79 10.35 6.21
CA TRP A 194 -42.55 9.38 6.98
C TRP A 194 -43.25 10.00 8.20
N GLY A 195 -43.21 11.33 8.33
CA GLY A 195 -43.96 12.04 9.35
C GLY A 195 -45.46 12.01 9.07
N GLU A 196 -46.25 12.05 10.14
CA GLU A 196 -47.72 12.05 10.02
C GLU A 196 -48.18 13.24 9.16
N ASN A 197 -48.98 12.95 8.11
CA ASN A 197 -49.39 13.93 7.10
C ASN A 197 -48.23 14.70 6.44
N HIS A 198 -47.06 14.08 6.30
CA HIS A 198 -45.82 14.69 5.81
C HIS A 198 -45.36 15.92 6.60
N LYS A 199 -45.68 15.96 7.89
CA LYS A 199 -45.15 16.96 8.82
C LYS A 199 -43.77 16.56 9.34
N TYR A 200 -43.12 17.47 10.07
CA TYR A 200 -41.76 17.26 10.55
C TYR A 200 -41.74 16.13 11.58
N GLN A 201 -41.02 15.05 11.27
CA GLN A 201 -40.84 13.91 12.16
C GLN A 201 -39.59 14.09 13.02
N TRP A 202 -39.78 13.94 14.33
CA TRP A 202 -38.73 14.01 15.34
C TRP A 202 -38.09 12.63 15.53
N ARG A 203 -36.79 12.58 15.81
CA ARG A 203 -36.09 11.30 16.08
C ARG A 203 -36.53 10.71 17.41
N ASP A 204 -36.44 11.52 18.45
CA ASP A 204 -36.73 11.16 19.83
C ASP A 204 -37.40 12.34 20.55
N LEU A 205 -38.02 12.06 21.70
CA LEU A 205 -38.66 13.09 22.52
C LEU A 205 -37.64 14.14 23.00
N ASP A 206 -36.38 13.75 23.20
CA ASP A 206 -35.32 14.65 23.63
C ASP A 206 -34.95 15.71 22.58
N GLU A 207 -34.99 15.36 21.29
CA GLU A 207 -34.80 16.30 20.17
C GLU A 207 -35.93 17.33 20.16
N GLN A 208 -37.16 16.87 20.35
CA GLN A 208 -38.35 17.71 20.42
C GLN A 208 -38.27 18.70 21.60
N ILE A 209 -38.02 18.20 22.82
CA ILE A 209 -37.88 19.05 24.03
C ILE A 209 -36.74 20.06 23.86
N ARG A 210 -35.61 19.66 23.24
CA ARG A 210 -34.50 20.58 22.95
C ARG A 210 -34.92 21.69 21.98
N ALA A 211 -35.71 21.36 20.96
CA ALA A 211 -36.22 22.34 20.01
C ALA A 211 -37.23 23.30 20.66
N GLU A 212 -38.13 22.80 21.51
CA GLU A 212 -39.08 23.61 22.29
C GLU A 212 -38.34 24.59 23.21
N LYS A 213 -37.41 24.11 24.05
CA LYS A 213 -36.61 24.97 24.94
C LYS A 213 -35.82 26.03 24.17
N LYS A 214 -35.31 25.68 22.98
CA LYS A 214 -34.61 26.63 22.13
C LYS A 214 -35.56 27.71 21.61
N ALA A 215 -36.76 27.34 21.16
CA ALA A 215 -37.77 28.29 20.72
C ALA A 215 -38.19 29.23 21.86
N GLU A 216 -38.39 28.71 23.07
CA GLU A 216 -38.66 29.50 24.27
C GLU A 216 -37.53 30.49 24.57
N SER A 217 -36.27 30.04 24.57
CA SER A 217 -35.11 30.90 24.83
C SER A 217 -34.94 32.02 23.79
N GLU A 218 -35.38 31.79 22.57
CA GLU A 218 -35.35 32.76 21.46
C GLU A 218 -36.66 33.56 21.33
N ASN A 219 -37.62 33.39 22.26
CA ASN A 219 -38.97 33.96 22.19
C ASN A 219 -39.68 33.72 20.85
N LYS A 220 -39.47 32.55 20.25
CA LYS A 220 -40.13 32.11 19.02
C LYS A 220 -41.29 31.16 19.33
N SER A 221 -42.23 31.07 18.41
CA SER A 221 -43.31 30.08 18.49
C SER A 221 -42.76 28.66 18.61
N PRO A 222 -43.41 27.79 19.41
CA PRO A 222 -42.98 26.41 19.57
C PRO A 222 -42.99 25.68 18.22
N PRO A 223 -42.10 24.70 18.04
CA PRO A 223 -42.05 23.92 16.82
C PRO A 223 -43.30 23.02 16.66
N ASP A 224 -43.62 22.63 15.42
CA ASP A 224 -44.77 21.75 15.16
C ASP A 224 -44.48 20.31 15.62
N LEU A 225 -45.33 19.80 16.50
CA LEU A 225 -45.19 18.49 17.14
C LEU A 225 -46.00 17.41 16.42
N SER A 226 -46.87 17.80 15.50
CA SER A 226 -47.86 16.90 14.90
C SER A 226 -47.33 15.96 13.81
N GLY A 227 -46.02 15.98 13.53
CA GLY A 227 -45.38 15.00 12.63
C GLY A 227 -44.90 13.72 13.31
N GLY A 228 -45.02 13.63 14.64
CA GLY A 228 -44.71 12.42 15.40
C GLY A 228 -43.22 12.20 15.71
N ILE A 229 -42.95 11.17 16.51
CA ILE A 229 -41.61 10.75 16.96
C ILE A 229 -41.23 9.43 16.25
N GLY A 230 -39.94 9.14 16.10
CA GLY A 230 -39.42 7.89 15.55
C GLY A 230 -38.77 8.05 14.17
N PHE A 231 -38.23 9.24 13.85
CA PHE A 231 -37.47 9.43 12.63
C PHE A 231 -36.22 8.54 12.59
N VAL A 232 -36.05 7.79 11.51
CA VAL A 232 -34.86 6.97 11.23
C VAL A 232 -34.07 7.65 10.12
N ASP A 233 -32.83 8.05 10.39
CA ASP A 233 -32.02 8.91 9.49
C ASP A 233 -31.57 8.19 8.19
N ASN A 234 -31.60 6.86 8.16
CA ASN A 234 -31.15 6.04 7.04
C ASN A 234 -32.28 5.23 6.36
N ALA A 235 -33.54 5.60 6.58
CA ALA A 235 -34.65 4.92 5.93
C ALA A 235 -34.76 5.35 4.45
N ASP A 236 -35.38 4.49 3.64
CA ASP A 236 -35.61 4.81 2.23
C ASP A 236 -36.52 6.04 2.09
N PRO A 237 -36.28 6.90 1.08
CA PRO A 237 -37.15 8.04 0.84
C PRO A 237 -38.55 7.61 0.41
N ASN A 238 -39.57 8.24 1.00
CA ASN A 238 -40.96 8.00 0.63
C ASN A 238 -41.21 8.56 -0.80
N PRO A 239 -41.57 7.71 -1.79
CA PRO A 239 -41.83 8.13 -3.17
C PRO A 239 -42.88 9.23 -3.29
N ASP A 240 -43.90 9.20 -2.43
CA ASP A 240 -45.03 10.13 -2.45
C ASP A 240 -44.77 11.39 -1.61
N CYS A 241 -43.56 11.56 -1.08
CA CYS A 241 -43.27 12.71 -0.22
C CYS A 241 -43.36 14.03 -1.02
N PRO A 242 -44.26 14.96 -0.66
CA PRO A 242 -44.44 16.22 -1.39
C PRO A 242 -43.30 17.23 -1.14
N ARG A 243 -42.39 16.93 -0.20
CA ARG A 243 -41.28 17.83 0.16
C ARG A 243 -40.00 17.52 -0.62
N CYS A 244 -39.71 16.25 -0.83
CA CYS A 244 -38.55 15.82 -1.62
C CYS A 244 -38.93 15.14 -2.94
N ASN A 245 -40.22 15.02 -3.25
CA ASN A 245 -40.76 14.38 -4.47
C ASN A 245 -40.18 12.97 -4.69
N GLY A 246 -40.05 12.18 -3.62
CA GLY A 246 -39.46 10.84 -3.70
C GLY A 246 -37.93 10.76 -3.80
N GLU A 247 -37.23 11.86 -4.07
CA GLU A 247 -35.77 11.86 -4.27
C GLU A 247 -34.95 11.71 -2.97
N GLY A 248 -35.53 12.09 -1.84
CA GLY A 248 -34.85 12.09 -0.55
C GLY A 248 -33.73 13.14 -0.44
N LYS A 249 -32.77 12.85 0.43
CA LYS A 249 -31.55 13.64 0.67
C LYS A 249 -30.34 12.77 0.36
N GLY A 250 -29.35 13.33 -0.34
CA GLY A 250 -28.12 12.62 -0.60
C GLY A 250 -27.15 12.71 0.58
N GLU A 251 -26.60 11.58 0.97
CA GLU A 251 -25.66 11.45 2.08
C GLU A 251 -24.47 10.59 1.65
N ALA A 252 -23.26 11.02 1.97
CA ALA A 252 -22.07 10.20 1.83
C ALA A 252 -22.01 9.20 2.99
N PHE A 253 -22.01 7.91 2.66
CA PHE A 253 -21.85 6.82 3.61
C PHE A 253 -20.48 6.17 3.42
N PHE A 254 -19.78 5.96 4.53
CA PHE A 254 -18.49 5.28 4.55
C PHE A 254 -18.62 4.03 5.41
N ALA A 255 -18.25 2.88 4.87
CA ALA A 255 -18.27 1.63 5.62
C ALA A 255 -17.22 1.66 6.75
N ASP A 256 -17.46 0.88 7.81
CA ASP A 256 -16.45 0.69 8.85
C ASP A 256 -15.29 -0.12 8.28
N THR A 257 -14.15 0.53 8.09
CA THR A 257 -12.94 -0.10 7.54
C THR A 257 -12.43 -1.31 8.32
N ARG A 258 -12.86 -1.49 9.58
CA ARG A 258 -12.51 -2.67 10.41
C ARG A 258 -13.28 -3.92 10.00
N ASP A 259 -14.44 -3.73 9.39
CA ASP A 259 -15.39 -4.78 9.02
C ASP A 259 -15.36 -5.07 7.51
N LEU A 260 -14.36 -4.53 6.79
CA LEU A 260 -14.16 -4.81 5.37
C LEU A 260 -13.61 -6.22 5.15
N GLU A 261 -14.31 -6.97 4.32
CA GLU A 261 -13.98 -8.34 3.94
C GLU A 261 -13.77 -8.46 2.42
N GLY A 262 -13.30 -9.62 1.96
CA GLY A 262 -13.16 -9.92 0.53
C GLY A 262 -12.24 -8.97 -0.23
N ASP A 263 -12.65 -8.63 -1.46
CA ASP A 263 -11.88 -7.88 -2.43
C ASP A 263 -11.72 -6.39 -2.05
N ALA A 264 -12.76 -5.79 -1.45
CA ALA A 264 -12.75 -4.38 -1.03
C ALA A 264 -11.64 -4.08 -0.02
N ARG A 265 -11.24 -5.07 0.79
CA ARG A 265 -10.10 -4.96 1.71
C ARG A 265 -8.79 -4.64 0.98
N TYR A 266 -8.56 -5.22 -0.21
CA TYR A 266 -7.36 -4.96 -1.01
C TYR A 266 -7.44 -3.64 -1.77
N LEU A 267 -8.66 -3.20 -2.09
CA LEU A 267 -8.89 -1.90 -2.73
C LEU A 267 -8.59 -0.73 -1.77
N LEU A 268 -8.85 -0.87 -0.47
CA LEU A 268 -8.59 0.18 0.50
C LEU A 268 -7.08 0.37 0.75
N GLN A 269 -6.55 1.53 0.32
CA GLN A 269 -5.16 1.90 0.58
C GLN A 269 -5.01 2.65 1.91
N GLY A 270 -6.03 3.43 2.30
CA GLY A 270 -6.03 4.15 3.56
C GLY A 270 -7.13 5.19 3.64
N VAL A 271 -7.15 5.93 4.74
CA VAL A 271 -8.12 6.99 5.00
C VAL A 271 -7.36 8.24 5.44
N LYS A 272 -7.72 9.39 4.86
CA LYS A 272 -7.12 10.68 5.16
C LYS A 272 -8.17 11.64 5.70
N LEU A 273 -7.86 12.29 6.82
CA LEU A 273 -8.68 13.34 7.40
C LEU A 273 -8.27 14.70 6.82
N GLY A 274 -9.14 15.27 6.00
CA GLY A 274 -8.97 16.59 5.41
C GLY A 274 -9.79 17.66 6.13
N LYS A 275 -9.58 18.92 5.74
CA LYS A 275 -10.40 20.06 6.22
C LYS A 275 -11.88 19.91 5.81
N PHE A 276 -12.14 19.21 4.72
CA PHE A 276 -13.47 19.03 4.13
C PHE A 276 -14.14 17.71 4.51
N GLY A 277 -13.51 16.92 5.39
CA GLY A 277 -14.04 15.62 5.83
C GLY A 277 -13.07 14.47 5.54
N ILE A 278 -13.64 13.27 5.42
CA ILE A 278 -12.91 12.01 5.26
C ILE A 278 -12.69 11.75 3.77
N GLU A 279 -11.44 11.49 3.38
CA GLU A 279 -11.04 11.06 2.03
C GLU A 279 -10.63 9.58 2.09
N ILE A 280 -11.36 8.70 1.39
CA ILE A 280 -10.94 7.30 1.21
C ILE A 280 -9.95 7.23 0.06
N LEU A 281 -8.79 6.63 0.32
CA LEU A 281 -7.76 6.37 -0.67
C LEU A 281 -7.92 4.92 -1.15
N THR A 282 -8.15 4.76 -2.45
CA THR A 282 -8.29 3.46 -3.10
C THR A 282 -7.08 3.17 -3.99
N ALA A 283 -6.75 1.88 -4.13
CA ALA A 283 -5.80 1.43 -5.14
C ALA A 283 -6.28 1.78 -6.56
N ASP A 284 -5.34 2.03 -7.47
CA ASP A 284 -5.65 2.29 -8.87
C ASP A 284 -5.92 0.98 -9.63
N LYS A 285 -7.19 0.76 -9.97
CA LYS A 285 -7.64 -0.43 -10.70
C LYS A 285 -7.04 -0.53 -12.10
N ASP A 286 -6.75 0.58 -12.78
CA ASP A 286 -6.17 0.55 -14.13
C ASP A 286 -4.69 0.19 -14.11
N SER A 287 -3.95 0.70 -13.13
CA SER A 287 -2.58 0.26 -12.89
C SER A 287 -2.54 -1.22 -12.50
N ALA A 288 -3.47 -1.69 -11.65
CA ALA A 288 -3.56 -3.10 -11.28
C ALA A 288 -3.81 -4.00 -12.51
N ARG A 289 -4.71 -3.61 -13.43
CA ARG A 289 -4.95 -4.33 -14.70
C ARG A 289 -3.70 -4.42 -15.57
N LYS A 290 -2.96 -3.32 -15.69
CA LYS A 290 -1.73 -3.27 -16.51
C LYS A 290 -0.64 -4.16 -15.94
N GLU A 291 -0.42 -4.13 -14.62
CA GLU A 291 0.56 -5.00 -13.99
C GLU A 291 0.15 -6.47 -14.07
N LEU A 292 -1.14 -6.78 -13.84
CA LEU A 292 -1.63 -8.15 -14.00
C LEU A 292 -1.40 -8.67 -15.43
N ALA A 293 -1.71 -7.86 -16.45
CA ALA A 293 -1.47 -8.22 -17.84
C ALA A 293 0.02 -8.48 -18.12
N ARG A 294 0.92 -7.66 -17.54
CA ARG A 294 2.37 -7.86 -17.66
C ARG A 294 2.83 -9.15 -16.99
N LEU A 295 2.34 -9.47 -15.80
CA LEU A 295 2.71 -10.69 -15.08
C LEU A 295 2.22 -11.95 -15.81
N ILE A 296 1.01 -11.91 -16.36
CA ILE A 296 0.49 -13.00 -17.20
C ILE A 296 1.37 -13.21 -18.43
N LEU A 297 1.72 -12.13 -19.15
CA LEU A 297 2.61 -12.21 -20.30
C LEU A 297 3.98 -12.79 -19.90
N LEU A 298 4.58 -12.29 -18.82
CA LEU A 298 5.87 -12.76 -18.35
C LEU A 298 5.84 -14.27 -18.02
N ARG A 299 4.80 -14.74 -17.30
CA ARG A 299 4.59 -16.17 -17.01
C ARG A 299 4.54 -16.99 -18.30
N THR A 300 3.69 -16.61 -19.26
CA THR A 300 3.57 -17.35 -20.53
C THR A 300 4.86 -17.37 -21.33
N THR A 301 5.64 -16.27 -21.33
CA THR A 301 6.93 -16.23 -22.01
C THR A 301 7.99 -17.07 -21.32
N SER A 302 8.01 -17.08 -19.98
CA SER A 302 8.94 -17.88 -19.19
C SER A 302 8.67 -19.37 -19.34
N GLU A 303 7.40 -19.78 -19.35
CA GLU A 303 6.97 -21.16 -19.62
C GLU A 303 7.36 -21.59 -21.04
N ARG A 304 7.18 -20.71 -22.03
CA ARG A 304 7.63 -21.00 -23.39
C ARG A 304 9.14 -21.17 -23.48
N GLN A 305 9.91 -20.33 -22.79
CA GLN A 305 11.37 -20.42 -22.76
C GLN A 305 11.85 -21.72 -22.11
N SER A 306 11.27 -22.12 -20.97
CA SER A 306 11.64 -23.37 -20.32
C SER A 306 11.36 -24.59 -21.20
N LEU A 307 10.24 -24.59 -21.94
CA LEU A 307 9.93 -25.66 -22.91
C LEU A 307 10.98 -25.75 -24.03
N LEU A 308 11.40 -24.60 -24.59
CA LEU A 308 12.43 -24.55 -25.63
C LEU A 308 13.81 -24.98 -25.10
N ASP A 309 14.13 -24.65 -23.86
CA ASP A 309 15.38 -25.08 -23.21
C ASP A 309 15.41 -26.59 -22.98
N VAL A 310 14.28 -27.19 -22.58
CA VAL A 310 14.14 -28.64 -22.46
C VAL A 310 14.32 -29.33 -23.81
N GLU A 311 13.64 -28.85 -24.86
CA GLU A 311 13.77 -29.38 -26.22
C GLU A 311 15.23 -29.29 -26.72
N ARG A 312 15.91 -28.18 -26.47
CA ARG A 312 17.32 -28.01 -26.80
C ARG A 312 18.22 -29.03 -26.09
N LEU A 313 17.98 -29.27 -24.79
CA LEU A 313 18.73 -30.25 -24.02
C LEU A 313 18.48 -31.67 -24.52
N GLU A 314 17.25 -32.01 -24.93
CA GLU A 314 16.91 -33.30 -25.52
C GLU A 314 17.65 -33.54 -26.83
N LEU A 315 17.66 -32.57 -27.75
CA LEU A 315 18.40 -32.65 -29.01
C LEU A 315 19.91 -32.78 -28.79
N GLN A 316 20.46 -32.05 -27.81
CA GLN A 316 21.87 -32.18 -27.43
C GLN A 316 22.18 -33.58 -26.88
N ASN A 317 21.32 -34.12 -26.02
CA ASN A 317 21.45 -35.47 -25.49
C ASN A 317 21.36 -36.52 -26.60
N GLU A 318 20.46 -36.34 -27.59
CA GLU A 318 20.35 -37.22 -28.74
C GLU A 318 21.61 -37.21 -29.61
N LYS A 319 22.16 -36.02 -29.88
CA LYS A 319 23.44 -35.86 -30.60
C LYS A 319 24.58 -36.56 -29.86
N LEU A 320 24.72 -36.32 -28.55
CA LEU A 320 25.73 -36.98 -27.72
C LEU A 320 25.56 -38.50 -27.73
N ARG A 321 24.32 -39.02 -27.68
CA ARG A 321 24.05 -40.46 -27.80
C ARG A 321 24.44 -41.02 -29.15
N HIS A 322 24.31 -40.25 -30.23
CA HIS A 322 24.80 -40.64 -31.56
C HIS A 322 26.33 -40.63 -31.61
N GLU A 323 26.99 -39.58 -31.13
CA GLU A 323 28.45 -39.49 -31.06
C GLU A 323 29.06 -40.62 -30.21
N ILE A 324 28.44 -40.93 -29.06
CA ILE A 324 28.85 -42.08 -28.22
C ILE A 324 28.65 -43.41 -28.97
N ARG A 325 27.54 -43.57 -29.72
CA ARG A 325 27.31 -44.77 -30.54
C ARG A 325 28.37 -44.93 -31.61
N THR A 326 28.69 -43.87 -32.37
CA THR A 326 29.72 -43.92 -33.41
C THR A 326 31.10 -44.23 -32.83
N LEU A 327 31.44 -43.65 -31.67
CA LEU A 327 32.69 -43.96 -30.97
C LEU A 327 32.74 -45.41 -30.46
N ARG A 328 31.59 -45.97 -30.03
CA ARG A 328 31.49 -47.36 -29.54
C ARG A 328 31.55 -48.39 -30.65
N ASP A 329 30.92 -48.10 -31.79
CA ASP A 329 30.87 -49.02 -32.93
C ASP A 329 32.18 -49.04 -33.73
N GLY A 330 33.08 -48.09 -33.46
CA GLY A 330 34.47 -48.06 -33.92
C GLY A 330 34.59 -47.72 -35.41
N ASP A 331 35.40 -46.72 -35.72
CA ASP A 331 35.86 -46.46 -37.09
C ASP A 331 36.56 -47.70 -37.64
N LYS A 332 35.84 -48.54 -38.39
CA LYS A 332 36.43 -49.60 -39.21
C LYS A 332 37.22 -49.04 -40.41
N ASP A 333 37.20 -47.72 -40.62
CA ASP A 333 37.72 -47.06 -41.82
C ASP A 333 38.82 -46.00 -41.57
N ASN A 334 39.52 -46.02 -40.43
CA ASN A 334 40.74 -45.21 -40.27
C ASN A 334 41.96 -45.89 -40.92
N ALA A 335 41.97 -45.94 -42.25
CA ALA A 335 43.15 -46.31 -43.03
C ALA A 335 44.18 -45.17 -42.95
N ILE A 336 45.18 -45.31 -42.06
CA ILE A 336 46.36 -44.43 -42.04
C ILE A 336 47.20 -44.76 -43.29
N VAL A 337 47.06 -43.97 -44.35
CA VAL A 337 47.93 -44.05 -45.53
C VAL A 337 49.26 -43.38 -45.20
N VAL A 338 50.23 -44.18 -44.75
CA VAL A 338 51.63 -43.75 -44.59
C VAL A 338 52.31 -43.78 -45.97
N HIS A 339 52.49 -42.62 -46.60
CA HIS A 339 53.32 -42.51 -47.81
C HIS A 339 54.80 -42.57 -47.45
N ASN A 340 55.35 -43.79 -47.40
CA ASN A 340 56.77 -44.02 -47.14
C ASN A 340 57.48 -44.38 -48.46
N THR A 341 58.04 -43.39 -49.17
CA THR A 341 59.14 -43.63 -50.14
C THR A 341 59.92 -42.34 -50.45
N LEU A 342 61.07 -42.15 -49.80
CA LEU A 342 62.21 -41.43 -50.38
C LEU A 342 63.35 -42.45 -50.49
N PRO A 343 63.78 -42.86 -51.69
CA PRO A 343 64.94 -43.74 -51.83
C PRO A 343 66.23 -42.95 -51.61
N ILE A 344 67.11 -43.48 -50.76
CA ILE A 344 68.47 -42.97 -50.56
C ILE A 344 69.32 -43.38 -51.79
N PRO A 345 69.93 -42.44 -52.53
CA PRO A 345 70.80 -42.79 -53.64
C PRO A 345 72.22 -43.02 -53.11
N GLY A 346 72.74 -44.24 -53.27
CA GLY A 346 74.16 -44.53 -53.05
C GLY A 346 74.43 -45.95 -52.57
N ARG A 347 74.49 -46.90 -53.52
CA ARG A 347 75.41 -48.04 -53.43
C ARG A 347 75.68 -48.63 -54.81
#